data_AF-A0A534QLK5-F1
#
_entry.id   AF-A0A534QLK5-F1
#
_cell.length_a   1.000
_cell.length_b   1.000
_cell.length_c   1.000
_cell.angle_alpha   90.00
_cell.angle_beta   90.00
_cell.angle_gamma   90.00
#
_symmetry.space_group_name_H-M   'P 1'
#
loop_
_entity.id
_entity.type
_entity.pdbx_description
1 polymer ?
#
loop_
_entity_poly.entity_id
_entity_poly.type
_entity_poly.pdbx_seq_one_letter_code
_entity_poly.pdbx_strand_id
1 'polypeptide(L)'
;MQRLRFPRLPPGLVPAPAPPALLRTPGVLFGRREFVKGIGAVLLALALPFTRLRRVYAAARGRFFTADELATLEALCERILPADGDPGARDLGAASYIERLLTAFDRPVPLIFAGGPFSNRNPFPDNSTGTPSDKRPRDAFRRFIRLTGAQRLRWQAELLGSNQVPGAAFNDAAAGGPLPGLRQMYRDGLRVVDTAARNMAGAAYAALPSDQQDAILTTLDRTVFTPDARRGMSFVDVLIQHTLEGCFSLPEYGGNRDGRGWALLGLEGDDQPLGYSIFSRATDGYDERPDHPMSTPNPDELAGARALSPDGERIQQSIMALATAVSKFFGE
;
A
#
# COMPACT_ATOMS: atom_id res chain seq x y z
N MET A 1 -48.35 16.20 18.65
CA MET A 1 -48.98 17.54 18.49
C MET A 1 -48.35 18.51 19.50
N GLN A 2 -48.29 19.84 19.36
CA GLN A 2 -48.19 20.71 18.17
C GLN A 2 -47.81 22.12 18.72
N ARG A 3 -46.73 22.71 18.19
CA ARG A 3 -46.11 24.04 18.48
C ARG A 3 -46.87 25.03 19.39
N LEU A 4 -46.19 25.55 20.42
CA LEU A 4 -46.54 26.83 21.06
C LEU A 4 -46.01 28.03 20.24
N ARG A 5 -46.78 29.14 20.24
CA ARG A 5 -46.38 30.47 19.73
C ARG A 5 -46.57 31.52 20.84
N PHE A 6 -45.60 32.43 20.94
CA PHE A 6 -45.65 33.77 21.56
C PHE A 6 -45.05 34.74 20.50
N PRO A 7 -45.04 36.11 20.59
CA PRO A 7 -45.34 37.04 21.71
C PRO A 7 -46.68 37.81 21.43
N ARG A 8 -47.04 39.02 21.92
CA ARG A 8 -46.34 40.22 22.44
C ARG A 8 -47.20 41.03 23.43
N LEU A 9 -46.55 41.93 24.18
CA LEU A 9 -47.12 43.18 24.71
C LEU A 9 -46.49 44.40 24.01
N PRO A 10 -47.21 45.53 23.83
CA PRO A 10 -46.69 46.78 23.26
C PRO A 10 -46.50 47.86 24.40
N PRO A 11 -46.36 49.19 24.15
CA PRO A 11 -45.02 49.79 24.07
C PRO A 11 -44.80 51.12 24.86
N GLY A 12 -43.55 51.35 25.32
CA GLY A 12 -43.10 52.67 25.84
C GLY A 12 -43.43 52.96 27.31
N LEU A 13 -42.95 54.03 27.97
CA LEU A 13 -42.07 55.20 27.67
C LEU A 13 -42.00 55.98 29.04
N VAL A 14 -40.96 56.62 29.61
CA VAL A 14 -39.50 56.93 29.45
C VAL A 14 -39.00 57.33 30.90
N PRO A 15 -37.75 57.77 31.19
CA PRO A 15 -36.40 57.62 30.60
C PRO A 15 -35.38 57.02 31.62
N ALA A 16 -34.06 57.14 31.38
CA ALA A 16 -33.01 56.36 32.08
C ALA A 16 -32.02 57.18 32.95
N PRO A 17 -31.35 56.54 33.93
CA PRO A 17 -30.01 56.90 34.41
C PRO A 17 -28.88 56.23 33.58
N ALA A 18 -27.63 56.52 33.92
CA ALA A 18 -26.43 56.23 33.10
C ALA A 18 -26.22 54.75 32.70
N PRO A 19 -25.62 54.47 31.52
CA PRO A 19 -25.35 53.11 31.06
C PRO A 19 -24.23 52.42 31.86
N PRO A 20 -24.39 51.14 32.26
CA PRO A 20 -23.30 50.36 32.82
C PRO A 20 -22.24 50.05 31.74
N ALA A 21 -20.99 49.88 32.17
CA ALA A 21 -19.86 49.70 31.25
C ALA A 21 -20.03 48.46 30.36
N LEU A 22 -20.09 48.67 29.04
CA LEU A 22 -20.19 47.57 28.09
C LEU A 22 -18.89 46.76 28.04
N LEU A 23 -19.07 45.43 28.00
CA LEU A 23 -18.01 44.45 27.82
C LEU A 23 -17.16 44.79 26.59
N ARG A 24 -15.83 44.89 26.77
CA ARG A 24 -14.89 44.99 25.65
C ARG A 24 -14.86 43.68 24.87
N THR A 25 -15.72 43.54 23.87
CA THR A 25 -15.44 42.67 22.74
C THR A 25 -14.14 43.16 22.07
N PRO A 26 -13.17 42.28 21.78
CA PRO A 26 -11.93 42.67 21.11
C PRO A 26 -12.23 42.90 19.62
N GLY A 27 -12.72 44.10 19.30
CA GLY A 27 -12.85 44.57 17.91
C GLY A 27 -11.47 44.71 17.30
N VAL A 28 -11.03 43.70 16.54
CA VAL A 28 -9.73 43.70 15.86
C VAL A 28 -9.77 44.66 14.66
N LEU A 29 -9.60 45.95 14.97
CA LEU A 29 -9.40 47.01 13.98
C LEU A 29 -8.01 46.86 13.35
N PHE A 30 -7.90 45.95 12.38
CA PHE A 30 -6.71 45.84 11.54
C PHE A 30 -6.48 47.17 10.81
N GLY A 31 -5.50 47.95 11.27
CA GLY A 31 -5.04 49.14 10.55
C GLY A 31 -4.58 48.77 9.14
N ARG A 32 -4.68 49.71 8.18
CA ARG A 32 -4.36 49.47 6.75
C ARG A 32 -3.07 48.68 6.50
N ARG A 33 -2.03 48.88 7.31
CA ARG A 33 -0.74 48.18 7.20
C ARG A 33 -0.79 46.70 7.60
N GLU A 34 -1.62 46.33 8.56
CA GLU A 34 -1.86 44.92 8.93
C GLU A 34 -2.90 44.27 8.00
N PHE A 35 -3.89 45.03 7.52
CA PHE A 35 -4.81 44.57 6.47
C PHE A 35 -4.07 44.21 5.17
N VAL A 36 -3.07 45.00 4.77
CA VAL A 36 -2.19 44.68 3.62
C VAL A 36 -1.33 43.44 3.88
N LYS A 37 -0.83 43.20 5.11
CA LYS A 37 -0.16 41.93 5.45
C LYS A 37 -1.13 40.74 5.40
N GLY A 38 -2.37 40.91 5.87
CA GLY A 38 -3.43 39.91 5.80
C GLY A 38 -3.79 39.54 4.36
N ILE A 39 -3.97 40.55 3.49
CA ILE A 39 -4.13 40.34 2.04
C ILE A 39 -2.88 39.68 1.46
N GLY A 40 -1.67 40.07 1.87
CA GLY A 40 -0.43 39.40 1.45
C GLY A 40 -0.40 37.92 1.80
N ALA A 41 -0.84 37.54 3.01
CA ALA A 41 -0.93 36.14 3.43
C ALA A 41 -2.04 35.37 2.69
N VAL A 42 -3.19 36.01 2.43
CA VAL A 42 -4.30 35.40 1.65
C VAL A 42 -3.92 35.23 0.18
N LEU A 43 -3.25 36.21 -0.43
CA LEU A 43 -2.71 36.11 -1.79
C LEU A 43 -1.59 35.07 -1.88
N LEU A 44 -0.74 34.94 -0.86
CA LEU A 44 0.27 33.88 -0.80
C LEU A 44 -0.39 32.49 -0.65
N ALA A 45 -1.48 32.38 0.10
CA ALA A 45 -2.27 31.15 0.22
C ALA A 45 -3.03 30.80 -1.08
N LEU A 46 -3.48 31.81 -1.84
CA LEU A 46 -4.07 31.64 -3.17
C LEU A 46 -3.01 31.29 -4.25
N ALA A 47 -1.77 31.76 -4.07
CA ALA A 47 -0.64 31.45 -4.94
C ALA A 47 0.01 30.08 -4.65
N LEU A 48 -0.32 29.45 -3.51
CA LEU A 48 -0.06 28.02 -3.32
C LEU A 48 -1.06 27.23 -4.18
N PRO A 49 -0.62 26.45 -5.20
CA PRO A 49 -1.54 25.55 -5.90
C PRO A 49 -2.15 24.59 -4.87
N PHE A 50 -3.44 24.26 -5.04
CA PHE A 50 -4.24 23.50 -4.06
C PHE A 50 -3.54 22.20 -3.58
N THR A 51 -2.75 21.57 -4.46
CA THR A 51 -1.89 20.42 -4.15
C THR A 51 -0.90 20.66 -3.00
N ARG A 52 -0.29 21.85 -2.88
CA ARG A 52 0.61 22.18 -1.75
C ARG A 52 -0.15 22.26 -0.42
N LEU A 53 -1.30 22.95 -0.39
CA LEU A 53 -2.13 23.03 0.82
C LEU A 53 -2.62 21.64 1.26
N ARG A 54 -3.05 20.80 0.32
CA ARG A 54 -3.49 19.43 0.60
C ARG A 54 -2.33 18.56 1.08
N ARG A 55 -1.12 18.69 0.52
CA ARG A 55 0.09 17.98 1.00
C ARG A 55 0.51 18.42 2.40
N VAL A 56 0.39 19.71 2.74
CA VAL A 56 0.58 20.20 4.13
C VAL A 56 -0.47 19.59 5.08
N TYR A 57 -1.74 19.50 4.65
CA TYR A 57 -2.81 18.89 5.44
C TYR A 57 -2.65 17.37 5.63
N ALA A 58 -2.14 16.66 4.62
CA ALA A 58 -1.77 15.25 4.72
C ALA A 58 -0.62 15.04 5.72
N ALA A 59 0.45 15.83 5.61
CA ALA A 59 1.57 15.80 6.54
C ALA A 59 1.16 16.14 7.98
N ALA A 60 0.26 17.13 8.17
CA ALA A 60 -0.34 17.47 9.47
C ALA A 60 -1.23 16.35 10.05
N ARG A 61 -1.63 15.37 9.23
CA ARG A 61 -2.31 14.13 9.63
C ARG A 61 -1.39 12.90 9.62
N GLY A 62 -0.08 13.08 9.48
CA GLY A 62 0.91 12.00 9.48
C GLY A 62 0.87 11.10 8.23
N ARG A 63 0.29 11.57 7.12
CA ARG A 63 0.25 10.85 5.84
C ARG A 63 1.24 11.44 4.82
N PHE A 64 1.76 10.59 3.95
CA PHE A 64 2.67 10.97 2.87
C PHE A 64 1.92 11.35 1.60
N PHE A 65 0.81 10.66 1.31
CA PHE A 65 -0.11 10.96 0.22
C PHE A 65 -1.27 11.84 0.70
N THR A 66 -1.73 12.73 -0.17
CA THR A 66 -3.05 13.35 -0.06
C THR A 66 -4.15 12.36 -0.43
N ALA A 67 -5.41 12.67 -0.08
CA ALA A 67 -6.55 11.80 -0.37
C ALA A 67 -6.69 11.45 -1.87
N ASP A 68 -6.43 12.39 -2.79
CA ASP A 68 -6.51 12.13 -4.24
C ASP A 68 -5.31 11.34 -4.77
N GLU A 69 -4.11 11.60 -4.23
CA GLU A 69 -2.91 10.81 -4.57
C GLU A 69 -3.08 9.35 -4.09
N LEU A 70 -3.65 9.15 -2.91
CA LEU A 70 -3.98 7.81 -2.40
C LEU A 70 -5.10 7.15 -3.22
N ALA A 71 -6.20 7.86 -3.52
CA ALA A 71 -7.29 7.29 -4.33
C ALA A 71 -6.80 6.90 -5.74
N THR A 72 -5.91 7.71 -6.33
CA THR A 72 -5.25 7.40 -7.60
C THR A 72 -4.35 6.17 -7.48
N LEU A 73 -3.58 6.06 -6.38
CA LEU A 73 -2.75 4.89 -6.11
C LEU A 73 -3.59 3.61 -5.92
N GLU A 74 -4.67 3.67 -5.14
CA GLU A 74 -5.59 2.54 -4.96
C GLU A 74 -6.25 2.13 -6.28
N ALA A 75 -6.67 3.09 -7.11
CA ALA A 75 -7.22 2.80 -8.44
C ALA A 75 -6.18 2.14 -9.36
N LEU A 76 -4.92 2.62 -9.34
CA LEU A 76 -3.82 2.04 -10.10
C LEU A 76 -3.47 0.61 -9.65
N CYS A 77 -3.35 0.35 -8.35
CA CYS A 77 -3.14 -0.99 -7.81
C CYS A 77 -4.27 -1.95 -8.23
N GLU A 78 -5.52 -1.48 -8.25
CA GLU A 78 -6.70 -2.25 -8.67
C GLU A 78 -6.75 -2.55 -10.19
N ARG A 79 -5.85 -1.97 -11.01
CA ARG A 79 -5.66 -2.38 -12.43
C ARG A 79 -4.55 -3.42 -12.60
N ILE A 80 -3.72 -3.63 -11.56
CA ILE A 80 -2.65 -4.63 -11.53
C ILE A 80 -3.16 -5.95 -10.93
N LEU A 81 -3.98 -5.86 -9.88
CA LEU A 81 -4.74 -6.97 -9.34
C LEU A 81 -6.18 -6.49 -9.07
N PRO A 82 -7.12 -6.65 -10.03
CA PRO A 82 -8.52 -6.30 -9.85
C PRO A 82 -9.25 -7.34 -8.97
N ALA A 83 -10.35 -6.94 -8.33
CA ALA A 83 -11.31 -7.88 -7.78
C ALA A 83 -12.22 -8.47 -8.87
N ASP A 84 -12.18 -9.78 -9.10
CA ASP A 84 -12.90 -10.51 -10.15
C ASP A 84 -13.78 -11.66 -9.60
N GLY A 85 -14.08 -11.59 -8.30
CA GLY A 85 -14.75 -12.63 -7.51
C GLY A 85 -13.97 -12.87 -6.21
N ASP A 86 -12.64 -12.81 -6.35
CA ASP A 86 -11.64 -12.80 -5.29
C ASP A 86 -11.19 -11.37 -4.92
N PRO A 87 -10.45 -11.17 -3.80
CA PRO A 87 -10.00 -9.84 -3.36
C PRO A 87 -8.94 -9.20 -4.25
N GLY A 88 -9.27 -8.04 -4.81
CA GLY A 88 -8.33 -7.15 -5.51
C GLY A 88 -7.36 -6.40 -4.58
N ALA A 89 -6.46 -5.62 -5.19
CA ALA A 89 -5.35 -4.95 -4.51
C ALA A 89 -5.78 -3.98 -3.38
N ARG A 90 -6.95 -3.32 -3.50
CA ARG A 90 -7.51 -2.45 -2.44
C ARG A 90 -7.95 -3.24 -1.21
N ASP A 91 -8.50 -4.42 -1.44
CA ASP A 91 -8.96 -5.36 -0.42
C ASP A 91 -7.78 -5.97 0.34
N LEU A 92 -6.73 -6.38 -0.38
CA LEU A 92 -5.47 -6.85 0.18
C LEU A 92 -4.64 -5.71 0.81
N GLY A 93 -4.86 -4.46 0.39
CA GLY A 93 -4.26 -3.28 0.99
C GLY A 93 -2.93 -2.81 0.39
N ALA A 94 -2.67 -3.09 -0.89
CA ALA A 94 -1.41 -2.76 -1.56
C ALA A 94 -0.99 -1.28 -1.42
N ALA A 95 -1.92 -0.33 -1.57
CA ALA A 95 -1.64 1.10 -1.39
C ALA A 95 -1.18 1.46 0.05
N SER A 96 -1.63 0.70 1.06
CA SER A 96 -1.21 0.87 2.46
C SER A 96 0.19 0.30 2.72
N TYR A 97 0.57 -0.81 2.06
CA TYR A 97 1.96 -1.27 2.00
C TYR A 97 2.85 -0.20 1.36
N ILE A 98 2.46 0.34 0.21
CA ILE A 98 3.22 1.36 -0.52
C ILE A 98 3.41 2.63 0.31
N GLU A 99 2.36 3.20 0.93
CA GLU A 99 2.52 4.37 1.81
C GLU A 99 3.44 4.05 2.99
N ARG A 100 3.41 2.82 3.53
CA ARG A 100 4.21 2.39 4.68
C ARG A 100 5.68 2.10 4.35
N LEU A 101 5.97 1.56 3.17
CA LEU A 101 7.32 1.43 2.61
C LEU A 101 7.93 2.82 2.36
N LEU A 102 7.17 3.69 1.70
CA LEU A 102 7.61 5.06 1.43
C LEU A 102 7.86 5.86 2.73
N THR A 103 7.00 5.72 3.74
CA THR A 103 7.14 6.35 5.07
C THR A 103 8.05 5.60 6.05
N ALA A 104 8.72 4.52 5.64
CA ALA A 104 9.41 3.62 6.57
C ALA A 104 10.45 4.32 7.49
N PHE A 105 11.08 5.40 7.03
CA PHE A 105 12.07 6.18 7.79
C PHE A 105 11.49 7.33 8.63
N ASP A 106 10.18 7.56 8.60
CA ASP A 106 9.52 8.60 9.41
C ASP A 106 9.31 8.13 10.88
N ARG A 107 10.06 7.10 11.30
CA ARG A 107 10.10 6.47 12.63
C ARG A 107 11.56 6.28 13.07
N PRO A 108 11.89 6.36 14.39
CA PRO A 108 13.28 6.21 14.88
C PRO A 108 13.92 4.86 14.53
N VAL A 109 13.12 3.79 14.51
CA VAL A 109 13.48 2.47 13.96
C VAL A 109 12.74 2.34 12.62
N PRO A 110 13.46 2.26 11.48
CA PRO A 110 12.79 2.21 10.19
C PRO A 110 11.98 0.93 9.98
N LEU A 111 10.82 1.04 9.33
CA LEU A 111 9.89 -0.07 9.08
C LEU A 111 10.31 -0.94 7.88
N ILE A 112 11.60 -1.28 7.80
CA ILE A 112 12.25 -1.93 6.65
C ILE A 112 12.44 -3.43 6.84
N PHE A 113 12.85 -3.87 8.03
CA PHE A 113 12.98 -5.28 8.37
C PHE A 113 12.25 -5.56 9.68
N ALA A 114 11.23 -6.41 9.62
CA ALA A 114 10.55 -6.98 10.77
C ALA A 114 11.52 -7.77 11.66
N GLY A 115 11.14 -8.03 12.91
CA GLY A 115 11.87 -8.94 13.79
C GLY A 115 11.66 -10.40 13.42
N GLY A 116 12.19 -11.31 14.23
CA GLY A 116 11.99 -12.76 14.07
C GLY A 116 12.29 -13.53 15.37
N PRO A 117 12.11 -14.86 15.37
CA PRO A 117 11.79 -15.69 14.20
C PRO A 117 10.28 -15.88 13.88
N PHE A 118 9.34 -15.57 14.78
CA PHE A 118 7.93 -15.95 14.62
C PHE A 118 6.93 -14.78 14.75
N SER A 119 5.77 -14.90 14.09
CA SER A 119 4.67 -13.91 14.09
C SER A 119 3.67 -14.03 15.25
N ASN A 120 3.65 -15.16 15.98
CA ASN A 120 2.55 -15.56 16.90
C ASN A 120 1.25 -16.04 16.20
N ARG A 121 1.22 -16.19 14.86
CA ARG A 121 0.09 -16.84 14.15
C ARG A 121 -0.08 -18.31 14.54
N ASN A 122 1.03 -19.03 14.76
CA ASN A 122 1.03 -20.43 15.15
C ASN A 122 1.67 -20.68 16.54
N PRO A 123 1.19 -21.72 17.28
CA PRO A 123 1.73 -22.10 18.58
C PRO A 123 3.06 -22.86 18.46
N PHE A 124 3.68 -23.19 19.60
CA PHE A 124 4.70 -24.22 19.66
C PHE A 124 4.07 -25.64 19.62
N PRO A 125 4.77 -26.63 19.06
CA PRO A 125 4.39 -28.04 19.21
C PRO A 125 4.52 -28.53 20.66
N ASP A 126 3.68 -29.48 21.08
CA ASP A 126 3.92 -30.29 22.26
C ASP A 126 4.53 -31.63 21.86
N ASN A 127 5.86 -31.71 21.95
CA ASN A 127 6.58 -32.93 21.59
C ASN A 127 6.35 -34.11 22.57
N SER A 128 5.52 -33.96 23.62
CA SER A 128 5.11 -35.09 24.48
C SER A 128 3.88 -35.82 23.96
N THR A 129 2.97 -35.13 23.26
CA THR A 129 1.69 -35.67 22.78
C THR A 129 1.55 -35.74 21.27
N GLY A 130 2.42 -35.06 20.51
CA GLY A 130 2.28 -34.96 19.05
C GLY A 130 1.27 -33.91 18.58
N THR A 131 0.79 -33.04 19.49
CA THR A 131 -0.27 -32.07 19.19
C THR A 131 0.23 -30.63 19.27
N PRO A 132 -0.49 -29.65 18.69
CA PRO A 132 -0.25 -28.24 18.99
C PRO A 132 -0.40 -27.96 20.49
N SER A 133 0.40 -27.04 21.05
CA SER A 133 0.34 -26.66 22.46
C SER A 133 -0.40 -25.33 22.68
N ASP A 134 -0.86 -25.08 23.91
CA ASP A 134 -1.42 -23.77 24.31
C ASP A 134 -0.37 -22.63 24.33
N LYS A 135 0.93 -22.97 24.24
CA LYS A 135 2.03 -22.00 24.33
C LYS A 135 2.31 -21.44 22.95
N ARG A 136 2.25 -20.11 22.82
CA ARG A 136 2.58 -19.40 21.58
C ARG A 136 3.87 -18.59 21.73
N PRO A 137 4.68 -18.43 20.66
CA PRO A 137 5.83 -17.55 20.67
C PRO A 137 5.41 -16.08 20.83
N ARG A 138 6.30 -15.23 21.35
CA ARG A 138 6.07 -13.78 21.29
C ARG A 138 6.12 -13.34 19.83
N ASP A 139 5.12 -12.58 19.41
CA ASP A 139 5.15 -11.81 18.17
C ASP A 139 6.44 -10.98 18.10
N ALA A 140 7.32 -11.39 17.18
CA ALA A 140 8.56 -10.71 16.89
C ALA A 140 8.43 -9.78 15.68
N PHE A 141 7.52 -10.09 14.75
CA PHE A 141 7.37 -9.35 13.50
C PHE A 141 6.84 -7.92 13.75
N ARG A 142 6.03 -7.71 14.80
CA ARG A 142 5.66 -6.35 15.30
C ARG A 142 6.83 -5.48 15.74
N ARG A 143 8.04 -6.03 15.95
CA ARG A 143 9.22 -5.27 16.40
C ARG A 143 10.31 -5.27 15.33
N PHE A 144 10.29 -4.23 14.51
CA PHE A 144 11.30 -3.97 13.47
C PHE A 144 12.71 -3.81 14.06
N ILE A 145 13.72 -4.23 13.30
CA ILE A 145 15.13 -4.21 13.73
C ILE A 145 15.85 -2.92 13.30
N ARG A 146 16.86 -2.51 14.07
CA ARG A 146 17.66 -1.32 13.76
C ARG A 146 18.68 -1.64 12.67
N LEU A 147 18.48 -1.03 11.49
CA LEU A 147 19.42 -1.11 10.37
C LEU A 147 20.85 -0.68 10.74
N THR A 148 21.84 -1.39 10.20
CA THR A 148 23.26 -1.00 10.23
C THR A 148 23.51 0.30 9.45
N GLY A 149 24.70 0.89 9.57
CA GLY A 149 25.05 2.12 8.82
C GLY A 149 24.92 1.97 7.31
N ALA A 150 25.43 0.88 6.73
CA ALA A 150 25.35 0.61 5.30
C ALA A 150 23.91 0.32 4.83
N GLN A 151 23.15 -0.50 5.57
CA GLN A 151 21.73 -0.76 5.28
C GLN A 151 20.90 0.54 5.33
N ARG A 152 21.12 1.36 6.36
CA ARG A 152 20.49 2.68 6.53
C ARG A 152 20.79 3.58 5.35
N LEU A 153 22.05 3.71 4.95
CA LEU A 153 22.46 4.53 3.81
C LEU A 153 21.79 4.06 2.51
N ARG A 154 21.84 2.75 2.23
CA ARG A 154 21.26 2.15 1.00
C ARG A 154 19.75 2.36 0.93
N TRP A 155 19.03 2.16 2.02
CA TRP A 155 17.56 2.33 2.06
C TRP A 155 17.11 3.80 2.11
N GLN A 156 17.89 4.70 2.70
CA GLN A 156 17.61 6.13 2.57
C GLN A 156 17.79 6.59 1.12
N ALA A 157 18.85 6.14 0.44
CA ALA A 157 19.07 6.41 -0.98
C ALA A 157 17.95 5.84 -1.86
N GLU A 158 17.42 4.66 -1.51
CA GLU A 158 16.28 4.04 -2.19
C GLU A 158 15.01 4.90 -2.12
N LEU A 159 14.67 5.39 -0.92
CA LEU A 159 13.44 6.16 -0.70
C LEU A 159 13.54 7.63 -1.12
N LEU A 160 14.70 8.26 -0.94
CA LEU A 160 14.90 9.71 -1.09
C LEU A 160 15.69 10.09 -2.35
N GLY A 161 16.45 9.14 -2.92
CA GLY A 161 17.39 9.35 -4.02
C GLY A 161 18.81 9.53 -3.52
N SER A 162 19.81 9.04 -4.26
CA SER A 162 21.22 9.11 -3.85
C SER A 162 21.72 10.55 -3.67
N ASN A 163 21.22 11.47 -4.50
CA ASN A 163 21.55 12.90 -4.45
C ASN A 163 20.94 13.65 -3.25
N GLN A 164 19.96 13.08 -2.55
CA GLN A 164 19.36 13.66 -1.32
C GLN A 164 20.01 13.11 -0.04
N VAL A 165 20.92 12.14 -0.14
CA VAL A 165 21.44 11.38 1.01
C VAL A 165 22.97 11.50 1.07
N PRO A 166 23.52 12.27 2.03
CA PRO A 166 24.96 12.42 2.19
C PRO A 166 25.69 11.07 2.26
N GLY A 167 26.68 10.90 1.40
CA GLY A 167 27.47 9.65 1.27
C GLY A 167 26.85 8.57 0.39
N ALA A 168 25.58 8.68 -0.04
CA ALA A 168 24.96 7.67 -0.91
C ALA A 168 25.44 7.75 -2.36
N ALA A 169 25.76 8.96 -2.84
CA ALA A 169 26.18 9.21 -4.23
C ALA A 169 27.58 8.68 -4.61
N PHE A 170 28.25 7.94 -3.72
CA PHE A 170 29.64 7.49 -3.87
C PHE A 170 29.90 6.64 -5.12
N ASN A 171 28.85 5.98 -5.64
CA ASN A 171 28.92 5.15 -6.86
C ASN A 171 27.86 5.58 -7.89
N ASP A 172 27.53 6.88 -7.94
CA ASP A 172 26.56 7.41 -8.91
C ASP A 172 27.16 7.40 -10.33
N ALA A 173 28.38 7.96 -10.47
CA ALA A 173 29.05 8.11 -11.77
C ALA A 173 29.30 6.78 -12.51
N ALA A 174 29.79 5.75 -11.82
CA ALA A 174 30.19 4.49 -12.46
C ALA A 174 29.02 3.53 -12.78
N ALA A 175 27.80 3.84 -12.33
CA ALA A 175 26.61 3.03 -12.58
C ALA A 175 25.45 3.87 -13.14
N GLY A 176 25.74 4.78 -14.08
CA GLY A 176 24.73 5.42 -14.94
C GLY A 176 24.09 6.70 -14.40
N GLY A 177 24.53 7.22 -13.26
CA GLY A 177 24.00 8.45 -12.65
C GLY A 177 23.30 8.23 -11.30
N PRO A 178 22.63 9.26 -10.76
CA PRO A 178 22.01 9.21 -9.45
C PRO A 178 20.77 8.32 -9.43
N LEU A 179 20.57 7.58 -8.33
CA LEU A 179 19.40 6.75 -8.08
C LEU A 179 18.17 7.63 -7.84
N PRO A 180 17.07 7.48 -8.62
CA PRO A 180 15.82 8.16 -8.34
C PRO A 180 15.14 7.61 -7.09
N GLY A 181 14.78 8.52 -6.18
CA GLY A 181 14.12 8.20 -4.92
C GLY A 181 12.66 7.85 -5.11
N LEU A 182 12.24 6.70 -4.56
CA LEU A 182 10.87 6.19 -4.67
C LEU A 182 9.80 7.20 -4.22
N ARG A 183 10.05 8.01 -3.17
CA ARG A 183 9.12 9.07 -2.72
C ARG A 183 8.83 10.10 -3.82
N GLN A 184 9.82 10.46 -4.64
CA GLN A 184 9.61 11.41 -5.72
C GLN A 184 8.99 10.73 -6.94
N MET A 185 9.47 9.54 -7.30
CA MET A 185 8.92 8.73 -8.40
C MET A 185 7.41 8.52 -8.25
N TYR A 186 6.93 8.11 -7.07
CA TYR A 186 5.49 7.96 -6.82
C TYR A 186 4.73 9.30 -6.89
N ARG A 187 5.30 10.40 -6.39
CA ARG A 187 4.64 11.73 -6.41
C ARG A 187 4.55 12.36 -7.80
N ASP A 188 5.45 12.01 -8.70
CA ASP A 188 5.38 12.44 -10.10
C ASP A 188 4.57 11.46 -10.97
N GLY A 189 4.68 10.15 -10.77
CA GLY A 189 3.87 9.14 -11.46
C GLY A 189 2.37 9.35 -11.24
N LEU A 190 1.93 9.44 -9.98
CA LEU A 190 0.53 9.72 -9.63
C LEU A 190 0.05 11.06 -10.20
N ARG A 191 0.91 12.09 -10.18
CA ARG A 191 0.61 13.40 -10.75
C ARG A 191 0.44 13.33 -12.27
N VAL A 192 1.27 12.56 -12.98
CA VAL A 192 1.18 12.37 -14.43
C VAL A 192 -0.12 11.66 -14.79
N VAL A 193 -0.42 10.53 -14.13
CA VAL A 193 -1.67 9.76 -14.33
C VAL A 193 -2.91 10.63 -14.12
N ASP A 194 -3.00 11.32 -12.99
CA ASP A 194 -4.17 12.14 -12.64
C ASP A 194 -4.25 13.48 -13.42
N THR A 195 -3.16 13.91 -14.06
CA THR A 195 -3.18 15.01 -15.05
C THR A 195 -3.69 14.52 -16.40
N ALA A 196 -3.21 13.37 -16.88
CA ALA A 196 -3.66 12.76 -18.13
C ALA A 196 -5.15 12.44 -18.09
N ALA A 197 -5.64 11.86 -16.99
CA ALA A 197 -7.07 11.60 -16.78
C ALA A 197 -7.95 12.85 -16.96
N ARG A 198 -7.58 13.98 -16.34
CA ARG A 198 -8.36 15.23 -16.48
C ARG A 198 -8.28 15.81 -17.89
N ASN A 199 -7.15 15.66 -18.57
CA ASN A 199 -6.97 16.18 -19.92
C ASN A 199 -7.67 15.31 -20.99
N MET A 200 -7.73 13.99 -20.80
CA MET A 200 -8.27 13.03 -21.78
C MET A 200 -9.76 12.71 -21.54
N ALA A 201 -10.20 12.66 -20.29
CA ALA A 201 -11.54 12.22 -19.89
C ALA A 201 -12.28 13.21 -18.96
N GLY A 202 -11.69 14.37 -18.65
CA GLY A 202 -12.34 15.45 -17.89
C GLY A 202 -12.45 15.25 -16.38
N ALA A 203 -12.06 14.08 -15.84
CA ALA A 203 -12.18 13.74 -14.42
C ALA A 203 -10.86 13.22 -13.81
N ALA A 204 -10.79 13.12 -12.49
CA ALA A 204 -9.65 12.54 -11.78
C ALA A 204 -9.57 11.03 -12.04
N TYR A 205 -8.36 10.46 -12.11
CA TYR A 205 -8.17 9.06 -12.55
C TYR A 205 -8.98 8.05 -11.73
N ALA A 206 -9.00 8.22 -10.40
CA ALA A 206 -9.73 7.36 -9.47
C ALA A 206 -11.27 7.41 -9.61
N ALA A 207 -11.81 8.39 -10.35
CA ALA A 207 -13.24 8.54 -10.62
C ALA A 207 -13.66 8.05 -12.02
N LEU A 208 -12.70 7.57 -12.84
CA LEU A 208 -12.98 7.02 -14.16
C LEU A 208 -13.41 5.54 -14.11
N PRO A 209 -14.23 5.08 -15.08
CA PRO A 209 -14.46 3.66 -15.34
C PRO A 209 -13.16 2.87 -15.62
N SER A 210 -13.18 1.55 -15.43
CA SER A 210 -12.00 0.69 -15.53
C SER A 210 -11.36 0.69 -16.92
N ASP A 211 -12.17 0.59 -17.97
CA ASP A 211 -11.72 0.65 -19.38
C ASP A 211 -10.96 1.94 -19.70
N GLN A 212 -11.39 3.07 -19.13
CA GLN A 212 -10.72 4.36 -19.28
C GLN A 212 -9.44 4.44 -18.44
N GLN A 213 -9.43 3.87 -17.24
CA GLN A 213 -8.23 3.74 -16.41
C GLN A 213 -7.15 2.92 -17.13
N ASP A 214 -7.53 1.77 -17.70
CA ASP A 214 -6.65 0.87 -18.43
C ASP A 214 -6.11 1.50 -19.72
N ALA A 215 -6.97 2.20 -20.48
CA ALA A 215 -6.57 2.92 -21.69
C ALA A 215 -5.57 4.06 -21.40
N ILE A 216 -5.78 4.81 -20.32
CA ILE A 216 -4.86 5.87 -19.88
C ILE A 216 -3.54 5.28 -19.40
N LEU A 217 -3.56 4.23 -18.57
CA LEU A 217 -2.35 3.57 -18.06
C LEU A 217 -1.52 2.99 -19.22
N THR A 218 -2.15 2.25 -20.13
CA THR A 218 -1.52 1.69 -21.34
C THR A 218 -0.91 2.77 -22.24
N THR A 219 -1.55 3.94 -22.35
CA THR A 219 -1.03 5.06 -23.13
C THR A 219 0.20 5.67 -22.47
N LEU A 220 0.15 5.92 -21.16
CA LEU A 220 1.25 6.53 -20.41
C LEU A 220 2.47 5.62 -20.27
N ASP A 221 2.24 4.32 -20.06
CA ASP A 221 3.28 3.29 -20.05
C ASP A 221 4.10 3.33 -21.36
N ARG A 222 3.41 3.26 -22.51
CA ARG A 222 4.04 3.24 -23.84
C ARG A 222 4.68 4.56 -24.29
N THR A 223 4.37 5.70 -23.66
CA THR A 223 4.74 7.03 -24.21
C THR A 223 5.35 8.02 -23.22
N VAL A 224 5.27 7.78 -21.91
CA VAL A 224 5.71 8.71 -20.85
C VAL A 224 6.56 8.03 -19.79
N PHE A 225 6.23 6.80 -19.38
CA PHE A 225 6.93 6.10 -18.30
C PHE A 225 8.09 5.24 -18.82
N THR A 226 9.15 5.89 -19.30
CA THR A 226 10.40 5.21 -19.66
C THR A 226 11.16 4.71 -18.42
N PRO A 227 11.82 3.53 -18.47
CA PRO A 227 12.71 3.08 -17.40
C PRO A 227 13.87 4.04 -17.11
N ASP A 228 14.21 4.22 -15.83
CA ASP A 228 15.35 5.06 -15.44
C ASP A 228 16.69 4.30 -15.59
N ALA A 229 17.74 5.01 -16.03
CA ALA A 229 19.03 4.42 -16.38
C ALA A 229 19.82 3.82 -15.19
N ARG A 230 19.42 4.09 -13.95
CA ARG A 230 20.07 3.59 -12.73
C ARG A 230 19.37 2.37 -12.14
N ARG A 231 18.04 2.30 -12.27
CA ARG A 231 17.18 1.23 -11.75
C ARG A 231 16.85 0.17 -12.80
N GLY A 232 16.78 0.57 -14.07
CA GLY A 232 16.26 -0.29 -15.16
C GLY A 232 14.74 -0.48 -15.12
N MET A 233 14.00 0.35 -14.38
CA MET A 233 12.55 0.25 -14.17
C MET A 233 11.87 1.61 -14.36
N SER A 234 10.64 1.60 -14.86
CA SER A 234 9.75 2.76 -14.94
C SER A 234 8.96 2.97 -13.65
N PHE A 235 8.10 3.98 -13.61
CA PHE A 235 7.08 4.11 -12.55
C PHE A 235 6.09 2.95 -12.56
N VAL A 236 5.74 2.41 -13.73
CA VAL A 236 4.73 1.32 -13.85
C VAL A 236 5.32 0.00 -13.35
N ASP A 237 6.58 -0.31 -13.68
CA ASP A 237 7.29 -1.49 -13.16
C ASP A 237 7.38 -1.47 -11.63
N VAL A 238 7.77 -0.33 -11.05
CA VAL A 238 7.88 -0.11 -9.60
C VAL A 238 6.52 -0.14 -8.91
N LEU A 239 5.46 0.28 -9.60
CA LEU A 239 4.08 0.18 -9.13
C LEU A 239 3.59 -1.27 -9.14
N ILE A 240 3.88 -2.03 -10.21
CA ILE A 240 3.56 -3.47 -10.31
C ILE A 240 4.27 -4.23 -9.20
N GLN A 241 5.60 -4.07 -9.08
CA GLN A 241 6.40 -4.74 -8.06
C GLN A 241 5.84 -4.48 -6.65
N HIS A 242 5.72 -3.21 -6.23
CA HIS A 242 5.23 -2.92 -4.88
C HIS A 242 3.74 -3.25 -4.68
N THR A 243 2.94 -3.37 -5.74
CA THR A 243 1.55 -3.85 -5.63
C THR A 243 1.53 -5.33 -5.31
N LEU A 244 2.34 -6.14 -6.01
CA LEU A 244 2.47 -7.57 -5.75
C LEU A 244 3.10 -7.83 -4.37
N GLU A 245 4.19 -7.13 -4.02
CA GLU A 245 4.76 -7.15 -2.67
C GLU A 245 3.70 -6.78 -1.62
N GLY A 246 2.90 -5.74 -1.87
CA GLY A 246 1.83 -5.29 -0.99
C GLY A 246 0.62 -6.23 -0.90
N CYS A 247 0.41 -7.11 -1.88
CA CYS A 247 -0.63 -8.13 -1.83
C CYS A 247 -0.16 -9.39 -1.09
N PHE A 248 1.11 -9.79 -1.25
CA PHE A 248 1.58 -11.14 -0.93
C PHE A 248 2.71 -11.22 0.13
N SER A 249 3.25 -10.09 0.61
CA SER A 249 4.25 -10.07 1.69
C SER A 249 3.64 -10.31 3.09
N LEU A 250 4.49 -10.34 4.13
CA LEU A 250 4.06 -10.33 5.53
C LEU A 250 3.09 -9.17 5.84
N PRO A 251 1.90 -9.43 6.43
CA PRO A 251 0.92 -8.39 6.77
C PRO A 251 1.46 -7.28 7.68
N GLU A 252 2.51 -7.56 8.44
CA GLU A 252 3.18 -6.60 9.31
C GLU A 252 3.76 -5.39 8.57
N TYR A 253 3.94 -5.43 7.24
CA TYR A 253 4.32 -4.26 6.43
C TYR A 253 3.12 -3.38 5.99
N GLY A 254 1.88 -3.76 6.31
CA GLY A 254 0.67 -2.96 6.07
C GLY A 254 -0.12 -3.31 4.79
N GLY A 255 0.33 -4.32 4.05
CA GLY A 255 -0.41 -4.99 2.99
C GLY A 255 -0.98 -6.34 3.46
N ASN A 256 -1.25 -7.25 2.51
CA ASN A 256 -1.76 -8.61 2.73
C ASN A 256 -2.76 -8.72 3.89
N ARG A 257 -3.83 -7.92 3.83
CA ARG A 257 -4.76 -7.74 4.95
C ARG A 257 -5.32 -9.09 5.40
N ASP A 258 -5.17 -9.37 6.68
CA ASP A 258 -5.62 -10.60 7.35
C ASP A 258 -5.10 -11.91 6.72
N GLY A 259 -3.99 -11.86 5.95
CA GLY A 259 -3.43 -13.00 5.24
C GLY A 259 -4.17 -13.38 3.95
N ARG A 260 -5.17 -12.59 3.52
CA ARG A 260 -6.04 -12.91 2.36
C ARG A 260 -5.29 -13.09 1.05
N GLY A 261 -4.12 -12.46 0.87
CA GLY A 261 -3.28 -12.63 -0.31
C GLY A 261 -2.56 -13.98 -0.33
N TRP A 262 -2.22 -14.54 0.84
CA TRP A 262 -1.73 -15.92 0.92
C TRP A 262 -2.86 -16.91 0.62
N ALA A 263 -4.04 -16.71 1.23
CA ALA A 263 -5.22 -17.54 0.97
C ALA A 263 -5.61 -17.57 -0.53
N LEU A 264 -5.52 -16.43 -1.23
CA LEU A 264 -5.72 -16.33 -2.69
C LEU A 264 -4.74 -17.19 -3.51
N LEU A 265 -3.52 -17.38 -3.01
CA LEU A 265 -2.49 -18.24 -3.64
C LEU A 265 -2.56 -19.70 -3.17
N GLY A 266 -3.52 -20.08 -2.32
CA GLY A 266 -3.56 -21.39 -1.66
C GLY A 266 -2.42 -21.60 -0.65
N LEU A 267 -1.85 -20.51 -0.11
CA LEU A 267 -0.76 -20.52 0.87
C LEU A 267 -1.30 -20.20 2.28
N GLU A 268 -0.78 -20.90 3.28
CA GLU A 268 -1.23 -20.76 4.67
C GLU A 268 -0.52 -19.61 5.42
N GLY A 269 0.70 -19.28 4.99
CA GLY A 269 1.51 -18.19 5.55
C GLY A 269 2.74 -18.70 6.29
N ASP A 270 2.86 -18.36 7.57
CA ASP A 270 3.97 -18.78 8.43
C ASP A 270 3.55 -19.78 9.53
N ASP A 271 3.68 -21.07 9.21
CA ASP A 271 3.40 -22.19 10.12
C ASP A 271 4.44 -22.41 11.21
N GLN A 272 5.58 -21.72 11.15
CA GLN A 272 6.61 -21.80 12.18
C GLN A 272 6.19 -21.04 13.46
N PRO A 273 6.32 -21.64 14.66
CA PRO A 273 7.12 -22.83 14.98
C PRO A 273 6.37 -24.17 15.01
N LEU A 274 5.08 -24.23 14.66
CA LEU A 274 4.29 -25.46 14.72
C LEU A 274 4.70 -26.48 13.65
N GLY A 275 4.86 -26.01 12.40
CA GLY A 275 5.11 -26.86 11.24
C GLY A 275 3.91 -27.73 10.85
N TYR A 276 4.14 -28.73 9.99
CA TYR A 276 3.10 -29.61 9.44
C TYR A 276 3.08 -31.01 10.07
N SER A 277 4.17 -31.44 10.69
CA SER A 277 4.26 -32.69 11.45
C SER A 277 4.96 -32.48 12.78
N ILE A 278 4.45 -33.13 13.83
CA ILE A 278 4.85 -32.88 15.22
C ILE A 278 5.43 -34.16 15.81
N PHE A 279 6.71 -34.12 16.20
CA PHE A 279 7.35 -35.27 16.84
C PHE A 279 6.68 -35.59 18.18
N SER A 280 6.33 -36.86 18.41
CA SER A 280 5.53 -37.31 19.54
C SER A 280 6.27 -38.37 20.35
N ARG A 281 6.73 -38.02 21.56
CA ARG A 281 7.38 -38.99 22.47
C ARG A 281 6.45 -40.09 22.99
N ALA A 282 5.13 -39.94 22.82
CA ALA A 282 4.17 -40.98 23.18
C ALA A 282 4.12 -42.14 22.16
N THR A 283 4.38 -41.84 20.88
CA THR A 283 4.39 -42.81 19.76
C THR A 283 5.80 -43.12 19.23
N ASP A 284 6.81 -42.34 19.65
CA ASP A 284 8.18 -42.29 19.11
C ASP A 284 8.22 -42.06 17.58
N GLY A 285 7.28 -41.22 17.10
CA GLY A 285 7.08 -40.92 15.69
C GLY A 285 6.77 -39.45 15.43
N TYR A 286 6.30 -39.14 14.22
CA TYR A 286 5.76 -37.84 13.86
C TYR A 286 4.26 -37.97 13.63
N ASP A 287 3.47 -37.26 14.41
CA ASP A 287 2.03 -37.17 14.24
C ASP A 287 1.76 -36.01 13.26
N GLU A 288 1.09 -36.29 12.15
CA GLU A 288 0.80 -35.28 11.12
C GLU A 288 -0.40 -34.42 11.48
N ARG A 289 -0.36 -33.13 11.10
CA ARG A 289 -1.50 -32.23 11.25
C ARG A 289 -2.64 -32.68 10.32
N PRO A 290 -3.85 -32.99 10.84
CA PRO A 290 -4.98 -33.39 9.99
C PRO A 290 -5.43 -32.28 9.01
N ASP A 291 -5.10 -31.03 9.33
CA ASP A 291 -5.26 -29.83 8.52
C ASP A 291 -4.18 -29.70 7.42
N HIS A 292 -3.01 -30.35 7.55
CA HIS A 292 -1.89 -30.29 6.60
C HIS A 292 -1.18 -31.66 6.47
N PRO A 293 -1.82 -32.69 5.89
CA PRO A 293 -1.21 -34.01 5.72
C PRO A 293 0.00 -33.93 4.78
N MET A 294 1.18 -34.31 5.29
CA MET A 294 2.42 -34.35 4.53
C MET A 294 2.56 -35.69 3.80
N SER A 295 2.15 -36.78 4.46
CA SER A 295 1.91 -38.09 3.88
C SER A 295 0.55 -38.10 3.19
N THR A 296 0.41 -37.33 2.12
CA THR A 296 -0.64 -37.63 1.14
C THR A 296 -0.35 -39.04 0.58
N PRO A 297 -1.35 -39.91 0.43
CA PRO A 297 -1.13 -41.20 -0.23
C PRO A 297 -0.59 -40.97 -1.65
N ASN A 298 0.26 -41.86 -2.13
CA ASN A 298 0.91 -41.69 -3.43
C ASN A 298 -0.18 -41.43 -4.51
N PRO A 299 -0.06 -40.42 -5.40
CA PRO A 299 -1.00 -40.22 -6.49
C PRO A 299 -1.21 -41.46 -7.37
N ASP A 300 -0.23 -42.38 -7.45
CA ASP A 300 -0.39 -43.67 -8.14
C ASP A 300 -1.26 -44.69 -7.37
N GLU A 301 -1.43 -44.52 -6.06
CA GLU A 301 -2.26 -45.36 -5.18
C GLU A 301 -3.73 -44.89 -5.12
N LEU A 302 -3.99 -43.58 -5.30
CA LEU A 302 -5.32 -42.97 -5.26
C LEU A 302 -6.07 -43.00 -6.61
N ALA A 303 -6.14 -44.20 -7.19
CA ALA A 303 -6.72 -44.53 -8.49
C ALA A 303 -6.01 -43.90 -9.71
N GLY A 304 -5.80 -44.73 -10.73
CA GLY A 304 -4.93 -44.40 -11.86
C GLY A 304 -5.40 -43.20 -12.69
N ALA A 305 -4.42 -42.43 -13.18
CA ALA A 305 -4.53 -41.39 -14.21
C ALA A 305 -5.80 -40.52 -14.10
N ARG A 306 -5.84 -39.65 -13.10
CA ARG A 306 -6.93 -38.68 -12.86
C ARG A 306 -7.21 -37.86 -14.14
N ALA A 307 -8.32 -38.19 -14.81
CA ALA A 307 -8.70 -37.54 -16.06
C ALA A 307 -8.83 -36.01 -15.86
N LEU A 308 -8.41 -35.26 -16.88
CA LEU A 308 -8.53 -33.81 -16.90
C LEU A 308 -10.02 -33.42 -16.94
N SER A 309 -10.36 -32.24 -16.43
CA SER A 309 -11.64 -31.63 -16.81
C SER A 309 -11.63 -31.32 -18.31
N PRO A 310 -12.79 -31.26 -19.01
CA PRO A 310 -12.84 -30.88 -20.42
C PRO A 310 -12.20 -29.52 -20.74
N ASP A 311 -12.01 -28.67 -19.74
CA ASP A 311 -11.30 -27.39 -19.86
C ASP A 311 -9.79 -27.57 -19.73
N GLY A 312 -9.33 -28.34 -18.74
CA GLY A 312 -7.92 -28.72 -18.60
C GLY A 312 -7.41 -29.51 -19.81
N GLU A 313 -8.25 -30.37 -20.38
CA GLU A 313 -7.97 -31.16 -21.58
C GLU A 313 -7.81 -30.26 -22.81
N ARG A 314 -8.69 -29.26 -23.00
CA ARG A 314 -8.56 -28.24 -24.05
C ARG A 314 -7.34 -27.33 -23.87
N ILE A 315 -7.00 -26.96 -22.64
CA ILE A 315 -5.80 -26.18 -22.32
C ILE A 315 -4.55 -27.00 -22.64
N GLN A 316 -4.47 -28.25 -22.20
CA GLN A 316 -3.33 -29.14 -22.46
C GLN A 316 -3.16 -29.45 -23.95
N GLN A 317 -4.26 -29.67 -24.70
CA GLN A 317 -4.21 -29.79 -26.16
C GLN A 317 -3.68 -28.52 -26.82
N SER A 318 -4.08 -27.34 -26.35
CA SER A 318 -3.60 -26.04 -26.86
C SER A 318 -2.10 -25.84 -26.61
N ILE A 319 -1.61 -26.19 -25.40
CA ILE A 319 -0.18 -26.15 -25.04
C ILE A 319 0.62 -27.12 -25.91
N MET A 320 0.16 -28.35 -26.09
CA MET A 320 0.83 -29.37 -26.91
C MET A 320 0.85 -29.00 -28.40
N ALA A 321 -0.22 -28.41 -28.92
CA ALA A 321 -0.27 -27.90 -30.29
C ALA A 321 0.71 -26.73 -30.49
N LEU A 322 0.76 -25.78 -29.55
CA LEU A 322 1.72 -24.66 -29.58
C LEU A 322 3.16 -25.16 -29.51
N ALA A 323 3.48 -26.06 -28.57
CA ALA A 323 4.81 -26.64 -28.42
C ALA A 323 5.25 -27.42 -29.67
N THR A 324 4.33 -28.16 -30.31
CA THR A 324 4.60 -28.87 -31.56
C THR A 324 4.82 -27.91 -32.73
N ALA A 325 4.06 -26.80 -32.81
CA ALA A 325 4.26 -25.77 -33.83
C ALA A 325 5.61 -25.06 -33.66
N VAL A 326 5.94 -24.66 -32.43
CA VAL A 326 7.24 -24.06 -32.05
C VAL A 326 8.38 -25.02 -32.36
N SER A 327 8.29 -26.30 -31.99
CA SER A 327 9.31 -27.31 -32.28
C SER A 327 9.52 -27.58 -33.77
N LYS A 328 8.54 -27.28 -34.63
CA LYS A 328 8.72 -27.30 -36.09
C LYS A 328 9.32 -26.01 -36.63
N PHE A 329 9.00 -24.87 -36.01
CA PHE A 329 9.48 -23.55 -36.44
C PHE A 329 10.96 -23.27 -36.06
N PHE A 330 11.50 -24.01 -35.08
CA PHE A 330 12.90 -23.99 -34.67
C PHE A 330 13.61 -25.35 -34.89
N GLY A 331 13.09 -26.17 -35.80
CA GLY A 331 13.55 -27.54 -36.09
C GLY A 331 14.14 -27.75 -37.49
N GLU A 332 14.29 -26.68 -38.27
CA GLU A 332 14.99 -26.60 -39.57
C GLU A 332 16.14 -25.57 -39.49
#